data_AF-A0A7L3FM02-F1
#
_entry.id   AF-A0A7L3FM02-F1
#
_cell.length_a   1.000
_cell.length_b   1.000
_cell.length_c   1.000
_cell.angle_alpha   90.00
_cell.angle_beta   90.00
_cell.angle_gamma   90.00
#
_symmetry.space_group_name_H-M   'P 1'
#
loop_
_entity.id
_entity.type
_entity.pdbx_description
1 polymer ?
#
loop_
_entity_poly.entity_id
_entity_poly.type
_entity_poly.pdbx_seq_one_letter_code
_entity_poly.pdbx_strand_id
1 'polypeptide(L)'
;GLLKDPGSDAWVEVLNSLDCKCSFEPQAIPCSITWRRNMPSPLSTQDAPTVKTEEEKEVLVLVEPEDLLKRLFSLSQVIQMSGPDPHQVLCSRAALLGEGLEGSSTKSYSLAVVGLDAYRRADTSPTDQGSRRCCERLWLSWLTLVVLQLWGNIQVLFLDTWQEFGQHVSALTKAIAKRPYRQQMELQELPFCAAGAWASGVRVEKDGRGLWEVWKRQIQQFNRVSPATAEAIAKAYPSPALLVKAYQECSTEDEKRLLLSDIRVRSETGGPDRRVGPDLSRRIHLFMVSTDPDLVLDLS
;
A
#
# COMPACT_ATOMS: atom_id res chain seq x y z
N GLY A 1 -10.13 -1.23 28.91
CA GLY A 1 -8.79 -1.82 28.82
C GLY A 1 -7.88 -0.85 28.11
N LEU A 2 -8.13 -0.64 26.82
CA LEU A 2 -7.30 0.16 25.92
C LEU A 2 -6.87 1.57 26.40
N LEU A 3 -7.79 2.34 26.99
CA LEU A 3 -7.53 3.70 27.52
C LEU A 3 -7.02 3.74 28.97
N LYS A 4 -6.75 2.59 29.59
CA LYS A 4 -6.26 2.54 30.98
C LYS A 4 -4.74 2.54 31.07
N ASP A 5 -4.05 2.33 29.95
CA ASP A 5 -2.59 2.34 29.90
C ASP A 5 -2.08 3.80 29.99
N PRO A 6 -1.04 4.08 30.80
CA PRO A 6 -0.50 5.43 30.94
C PRO A 6 0.07 6.02 29.64
N GLY A 7 0.43 5.19 28.66
CA GLY A 7 0.86 5.66 27.33
C GLY A 7 -0.30 5.97 26.37
N SER A 8 -1.54 5.68 26.75
CA SER A 8 -2.71 5.89 25.90
C SER A 8 -3.04 7.37 25.63
N ASP A 9 -2.53 8.30 26.44
CA ASP A 9 -2.72 9.75 26.24
C ASP A 9 -2.16 10.22 24.89
N ALA A 10 -0.96 9.76 24.52
CA ALA A 10 -0.34 10.07 23.23
C ALA A 10 -1.18 9.53 22.06
N TRP A 11 -1.88 8.41 22.25
CA TRP A 11 -2.78 7.86 21.25
C TRP A 11 -4.08 8.68 21.14
N VAL A 12 -4.65 9.13 22.26
CA VAL A 12 -5.86 9.98 22.30
C VAL A 12 -5.62 11.31 21.58
N GLU A 13 -4.45 11.92 21.75
CA GLU A 13 -4.07 13.13 21.00
C GLU A 13 -4.10 12.91 19.48
N VAL A 14 -3.55 11.78 19.03
CA VAL A 14 -3.57 11.43 17.60
C VAL A 14 -4.99 11.19 17.11
N LEU A 15 -5.85 10.53 17.89
CA LEU A 15 -7.26 10.35 17.54
C LEU A 15 -8.01 11.69 17.44
N ASN A 16 -7.77 12.61 18.37
CA ASN A 16 -8.40 13.93 18.36
C ASN A 16 -7.97 14.79 17.16
N SER A 17 -6.79 14.53 16.60
CA SER A 17 -6.32 15.19 15.37
C SER A 17 -6.99 14.66 14.09
N LEU A 18 -7.69 13.53 14.16
CA LEU A 18 -8.39 12.95 13.02
C LEU A 18 -9.75 13.61 12.84
N ASP A 19 -10.09 13.92 11.59
CA ASP A 19 -11.42 14.39 11.21
C ASP A 19 -12.42 13.21 11.14
N CYS A 20 -12.59 12.51 12.27
CA CYS A 20 -13.51 11.38 12.41
C CYS A 20 -14.20 11.38 13.78
N LYS A 21 -15.39 10.80 13.85
CA LYS A 21 -16.14 10.65 15.10
C LYS A 21 -15.64 9.40 15.84
N CYS A 22 -15.18 9.58 17.08
CA CYS A 22 -14.79 8.49 17.97
C CYS A 22 -15.90 8.18 18.97
N SER A 23 -16.18 6.88 19.19
CA SER A 23 -17.13 6.40 20.19
C SER A 23 -16.49 5.31 21.05
N PHE A 24 -16.67 5.38 22.36
CA PHE A 24 -16.12 4.41 23.30
C PHE A 24 -17.23 3.52 23.83
N GLU A 25 -17.28 2.28 23.34
CA GLU A 25 -18.31 1.30 23.65
C GLU A 25 -17.66 -0.02 24.12
N PRO A 26 -18.30 -0.79 25.01
CA PRO A 26 -17.88 -2.15 25.31
C PRO A 26 -17.85 -3.00 24.03
N GLN A 27 -16.75 -3.70 23.79
CA GLN A 27 -16.60 -4.59 22.64
C GLN A 27 -16.57 -6.06 23.07
N ALA A 28 -16.95 -6.96 22.16
CA ALA A 28 -16.91 -8.40 22.39
C ALA A 28 -15.47 -8.90 22.63
N ILE A 29 -14.49 -8.28 21.98
CA ILE A 29 -13.07 -8.54 22.19
C ILE A 29 -12.52 -7.41 23.08
N PRO A 30 -11.85 -7.73 24.21
CA PRO A 30 -11.18 -6.71 25.01
C PRO A 30 -10.10 -5.99 24.21
N CYS A 31 -9.96 -4.68 24.44
CA CYS A 31 -8.91 -3.86 23.82
C CYS A 31 -8.93 -3.86 22.28
N SER A 32 -10.11 -4.05 21.66
CA SER A 32 -10.27 -3.94 20.22
C SER A 32 -10.74 -2.55 19.76
N ILE A 33 -10.36 -2.23 18.53
CA ILE A 33 -10.77 -1.06 17.76
C ILE A 33 -11.49 -1.59 16.51
N THR A 34 -12.65 -1.00 16.23
CA THR A 34 -13.48 -1.29 15.06
C THR A 34 -13.88 0.01 14.39
N TRP A 35 -14.26 -0.08 13.12
CA TRP A 35 -14.68 1.07 12.33
C TRP A 35 -16.12 0.90 11.87
N ARG A 36 -16.83 2.02 11.79
CA ARG A 36 -18.19 2.09 11.25
C ARG A 36 -18.24 3.20 10.21
N ARG A 37 -19.02 2.99 9.16
CA ARG A 37 -19.24 3.97 8.10
C ARG A 37 -20.71 4.31 8.00
N ASN A 38 -20.98 5.59 7.82
CA ASN A 38 -22.30 6.09 7.49
C ASN A 38 -22.52 6.00 5.99
N MET A 39 -23.51 5.21 5.58
CA MET A 39 -23.90 5.02 4.19
C MET A 39 -25.25 5.68 3.92
N PRO A 40 -25.44 6.29 2.73
CA PRO A 40 -26.75 6.74 2.30
C PRO A 40 -27.67 5.51 2.15
N SER A 41 -28.84 5.56 2.78
CA SER A 41 -29.85 4.51 2.60
C SER A 41 -30.45 4.60 1.19
N PRO A 42 -30.54 3.49 0.44
CA PRO A 42 -31.14 3.48 -0.90
C PRO A 42 -32.66 3.70 -0.92
N LEU A 43 -33.33 3.78 0.25
CA LEU A 43 -34.79 3.81 0.39
C LEU A 43 -35.36 5.14 0.94
N SER A 44 -34.61 6.25 0.92
CA SER A 44 -35.13 7.50 1.48
C SER A 44 -36.20 8.16 0.59
N THR A 45 -37.44 8.22 1.07
CA THR A 45 -38.45 9.21 0.65
C THR A 45 -38.00 10.62 1.07
N GLN A 46 -38.45 11.64 0.32
CA GLN A 46 -37.89 12.99 0.20
C GLN A 46 -37.66 13.83 1.48
N ASP A 47 -38.07 13.39 2.68
CA ASP A 47 -38.14 14.28 3.86
C ASP A 47 -37.17 13.98 5.01
N ALA A 48 -36.31 12.95 4.93
CA ALA A 48 -35.15 12.82 5.82
C ALA A 48 -34.12 11.82 5.26
N PRO A 49 -32.84 12.20 5.07
CA PRO A 49 -31.80 11.24 4.75
C PRO A 49 -31.57 10.33 5.96
N THR A 50 -32.17 9.14 5.93
CA THR A 50 -31.88 8.09 6.91
C THR A 50 -30.49 7.53 6.61
N VAL A 51 -29.54 7.83 7.49
CA VAL A 51 -28.17 7.34 7.40
C VAL A 51 -28.12 5.94 8.00
N LYS A 52 -27.73 4.93 7.21
CA LYS A 52 -27.49 3.58 7.73
C LYS A 52 -26.02 3.49 8.15
N THR A 53 -25.77 3.09 9.39
CA THR A 53 -24.41 2.80 9.86
C THR A 53 -24.09 1.34 9.55
N GLU A 54 -23.01 1.10 8.81
CA GLU A 54 -22.48 -0.23 8.52
C GLU A 54 -21.15 -0.44 9.24
N GLU A 55 -20.92 -1.67 9.74
CA GLU A 55 -19.66 -2.04 10.39
C GLU A 55 -18.63 -2.46 9.33
N GLU A 56 -17.42 -1.94 9.43
CA GLU A 56 -16.29 -2.35 8.60
C GLU A 56 -15.79 -3.74 9.02
N LYS A 57 -15.04 -4.39 8.13
CA LYS A 57 -14.58 -5.77 8.35
C LYS A 57 -13.33 -5.82 9.23
N GLU A 58 -12.59 -4.73 9.31
CA GLU A 58 -11.31 -4.64 9.99
C GLU A 58 -11.49 -4.53 11.51
N VAL A 59 -10.73 -5.35 12.25
CA VAL A 59 -10.66 -5.34 13.71
C VAL A 59 -9.19 -5.31 14.12
N LEU A 60 -8.80 -4.29 14.88
CA LEU A 60 -7.45 -4.18 15.43
C LEU A 60 -7.51 -4.45 16.94
N VAL A 61 -6.75 -5.41 17.43
CA VAL A 61 -6.72 -5.78 18.85
C VAL A 61 -5.37 -5.43 19.43
N LEU A 62 -5.35 -4.62 20.49
CA LEU A 62 -4.13 -4.38 21.25
C LEU A 62 -3.90 -5.54 22.22
N VAL A 63 -2.71 -6.12 22.18
CA VAL A 63 -2.29 -7.24 23.04
C VAL A 63 -1.03 -6.85 23.79
N GLU A 64 -0.99 -7.13 25.08
CA GLU A 64 0.20 -6.92 25.89
C GLU A 64 1.33 -7.89 25.49
N PRO A 65 2.61 -7.46 25.54
CA PRO A 65 3.74 -8.31 25.18
C PRO A 65 3.76 -9.68 25.89
N GLU A 66 3.49 -9.70 27.19
CA GLU A 66 3.49 -10.93 28.00
C GLU A 66 2.38 -11.89 27.54
N ASP A 67 1.17 -11.37 27.34
CA ASP A 67 0.02 -12.15 26.90
C ASP A 67 0.21 -12.72 25.49
N LEU A 68 0.79 -11.94 24.57
CA LEU A 68 1.12 -12.44 23.24
C LEU A 68 2.11 -13.62 23.36
N LEU A 69 3.20 -13.46 24.09
CA LEU A 69 4.23 -14.49 24.23
C LEU A 69 3.68 -15.77 24.87
N LYS A 70 2.81 -15.66 25.88
CA LYS A 70 2.11 -16.81 26.46
C LYS A 70 1.27 -17.54 25.42
N ARG A 71 0.47 -16.81 24.64
CA ARG A 71 -0.41 -17.41 23.61
C ARG A 71 0.40 -18.04 22.47
N LEU A 72 1.47 -17.38 22.00
CA LEU A 72 2.36 -17.92 20.98
C LEU A 72 3.10 -19.17 21.47
N PHE A 73 3.52 -19.18 22.73
CA PHE A 73 4.15 -20.36 23.31
C PHE A 73 3.18 -21.55 23.39
N SER A 74 1.96 -21.34 23.87
CA SER A 74 0.91 -22.38 23.86
C SER A 74 0.65 -22.91 22.45
N LEU A 75 0.55 -22.02 21.45
CA LEU A 75 0.34 -22.43 20.07
C LEU A 75 1.53 -23.20 19.50
N SER A 76 2.76 -22.78 19.82
CA SER A 76 3.96 -23.48 19.37
C SER A 76 4.02 -24.94 19.87
N GLN A 77 3.56 -25.20 21.11
CA GLN A 77 3.46 -26.56 21.64
C GLN A 77 2.43 -27.40 20.88
N VAL A 78 1.28 -26.82 20.53
CA VAL A 78 0.26 -27.50 19.72
C VAL A 78 0.82 -27.91 18.36
N ILE A 79 1.49 -26.98 17.67
CA ILE A 79 2.11 -27.22 16.36
C ILE A 79 3.19 -28.32 16.44
N GLN A 80 4.00 -28.33 17.51
CA GLN A 80 5.03 -29.35 17.70
C GLN A 80 4.45 -30.75 17.93
N MET A 81 3.36 -30.86 18.69
CA MET A 81 2.78 -32.15 19.07
C MET A 81 1.94 -32.80 17.97
N SER A 82 1.29 -32.00 17.12
CA SER A 82 0.33 -32.49 16.12
C SER A 82 0.78 -32.29 14.68
N GLY A 83 1.92 -31.63 14.46
CA GLY A 83 2.34 -31.17 13.15
C GLY A 83 1.55 -29.93 12.72
N PRO A 84 1.95 -29.27 11.63
CA PRO A 84 1.30 -28.05 11.19
C PRO A 84 0.04 -28.47 10.39
N ASP A 85 -1.13 -28.42 11.04
CA ASP A 85 -2.45 -28.57 10.41
C ASP A 85 -3.20 -27.22 10.35
N PRO A 86 -3.58 -26.72 9.16
CA PRO A 86 -4.33 -25.48 9.02
C PRO A 86 -5.64 -25.44 9.82
N HIS A 87 -6.37 -26.56 9.92
CA HIS A 87 -7.66 -26.59 10.61
C HIS A 87 -7.48 -26.39 12.12
N GLN A 88 -6.43 -26.97 12.70
CA GLN A 88 -6.11 -26.82 14.13
C GLN A 88 -5.59 -25.42 14.48
N VAL A 89 -4.81 -24.80 13.60
CA VAL A 89 -4.35 -23.41 13.75
C VAL A 89 -5.51 -22.42 13.65
N LEU A 90 -6.48 -22.70 12.78
CA LEU A 90 -7.73 -21.93 12.69
C LEU A 90 -8.62 -22.11 13.93
N CYS A 91 -8.70 -23.31 14.51
CA CYS A 91 -9.42 -23.54 15.77
C CYS A 91 -8.77 -22.80 16.95
N SER A 92 -7.44 -22.69 16.97
CA SER A 92 -6.68 -21.96 17.99
C SER A 92 -6.65 -20.44 17.77
N ARG A 93 -7.29 -19.95 16.69
CA ARG A 93 -7.53 -18.52 16.44
C ARG A 93 -8.41 -17.89 17.52
N ALA A 94 -9.37 -18.65 18.06
CA ALA A 94 -10.16 -18.24 19.22
C ALA A 94 -9.30 -18.11 20.49
N ALA A 95 -8.29 -18.96 20.68
CA ALA A 95 -7.37 -18.85 21.82
C ALA A 95 -6.48 -17.59 21.72
N LEU A 96 -6.16 -17.15 20.51
CA LEU A 96 -5.35 -15.95 20.28
C LEU A 96 -6.11 -14.63 20.41
N LEU A 97 -7.38 -14.60 20.04
CA LEU A 97 -8.18 -13.38 19.99
C LEU A 97 -9.29 -13.32 21.07
N GLY A 98 -9.50 -14.40 21.82
CA GLY A 98 -10.54 -14.55 22.85
C GLY A 98 -11.74 -15.40 22.39
N GLU A 99 -12.44 -16.02 23.34
CA GLU A 99 -13.55 -16.98 23.12
C GLU A 99 -14.82 -16.41 22.45
N GLY A 100 -14.84 -15.13 22.04
CA GLY A 100 -16.01 -14.47 21.44
C GLY A 100 -16.14 -14.60 19.91
N LEU A 101 -15.38 -15.49 19.28
CA LEU A 101 -15.17 -15.51 17.81
C LEU A 101 -16.11 -16.42 17.02
N GLU A 102 -17.17 -16.94 17.64
CA GLU A 102 -18.18 -17.77 16.95
C GLU A 102 -19.05 -16.99 15.94
N GLY A 103 -18.82 -15.68 15.76
CA GLY A 103 -19.57 -14.82 14.86
C GLY A 103 -18.76 -14.24 13.71
N SER A 104 -19.03 -14.73 12.50
CA SER A 104 -18.71 -14.15 11.17
C SER A 104 -17.33 -14.46 10.57
N SER A 105 -17.35 -15.23 9.49
CA SER A 105 -16.25 -15.51 8.57
C SER A 105 -15.80 -14.29 7.74
N THR A 106 -16.29 -13.09 8.06
CA THR A 106 -16.17 -11.89 7.21
C THR A 106 -15.27 -10.80 7.78
N LYS A 107 -14.84 -10.89 9.04
CA LYS A 107 -13.94 -9.91 9.68
C LYS A 107 -12.46 -10.28 9.51
N SER A 108 -11.62 -9.26 9.33
CA SER A 108 -10.16 -9.35 9.25
C SER A 108 -9.55 -8.84 10.55
N TYR A 109 -8.70 -9.66 11.18
CA TYR A 109 -8.14 -9.37 12.50
C TYR A 109 -6.66 -9.03 12.39
N SER A 110 -6.26 -7.95 13.03
CA SER A 110 -4.87 -7.56 13.22
C SER A 110 -4.56 -7.42 14.71
N LEU A 111 -3.39 -7.89 15.13
CA LEU A 111 -2.88 -7.74 16.48
C LEU A 111 -1.84 -6.63 16.50
N ALA A 112 -1.92 -5.73 17.47
CA ALA A 112 -0.88 -4.75 17.75
C ALA A 112 -0.26 -5.01 19.11
N VAL A 113 1.06 -5.00 19.19
CA VAL A 113 1.84 -5.14 20.42
C VAL A 113 2.78 -3.95 20.53
N VAL A 114 2.65 -3.20 21.61
CA VAL A 114 3.44 -2.00 21.89
C VAL A 114 4.51 -2.34 22.93
N GLY A 115 5.77 -1.95 22.67
CA GLY A 115 6.87 -2.03 23.63
C GLY A 115 7.44 -3.44 23.86
N LEU A 116 7.31 -4.37 22.89
CA LEU A 116 7.85 -5.73 23.05
C LEU A 116 9.36 -5.75 23.34
N ASP A 117 10.15 -4.89 22.69
CA ASP A 117 11.60 -4.84 22.92
C ASP A 117 11.99 -4.19 24.26
N ALA A 118 11.16 -3.27 24.77
CA ALA A 118 11.31 -2.76 26.13
C ALA A 118 11.00 -3.86 27.16
N TYR A 119 9.92 -4.62 26.95
CA TYR A 119 9.57 -5.77 27.76
C TYR A 119 10.70 -6.81 27.80
N ARG A 120 11.28 -7.15 26.64
CA ARG A 120 12.41 -8.10 26.55
C ARG A 120 13.64 -7.65 27.32
N ARG A 121 13.98 -6.35 27.24
CA ARG A 121 15.11 -5.79 27.98
C ARG A 121 14.91 -5.83 29.50
N ALA A 122 13.67 -5.63 29.96
CA ALA A 122 13.32 -5.75 31.37
C ALA A 122 13.37 -7.20 31.88
N ASP A 123 12.96 -8.16 31.05
CA ASP A 123 12.96 -9.60 31.37
C ASP A 123 14.38 -10.20 31.44
N THR A 124 15.36 -9.60 30.74
CA THR A 124 16.78 -10.06 30.72
C THR A 124 17.63 -9.71 31.96
N SER A 125 17.02 -9.43 33.11
CA SER A 125 17.76 -9.21 34.37
C SER A 125 18.63 -10.44 34.75
N PRO A 126 19.80 -10.25 35.40
CA PRO A 126 20.89 -11.22 35.41
C PRO A 126 20.64 -12.35 36.41
N THR A 127 19.82 -13.32 36.01
CA THR A 127 19.78 -14.65 36.65
C THR A 127 20.01 -15.70 35.57
N ASP A 128 21.19 -16.32 35.60
CA ASP A 128 21.87 -17.04 34.51
C ASP A 128 21.12 -18.23 33.86
N GLN A 129 19.93 -18.59 34.34
CA GLN A 129 19.11 -19.68 33.79
C GLN A 129 17.92 -19.22 32.91
N GLY A 130 17.50 -17.95 32.99
CA GLY A 130 16.38 -17.42 32.20
C GLY A 130 16.72 -17.12 30.73
N SER A 131 17.97 -16.70 30.48
CA SER A 131 18.41 -16.18 29.17
C SER A 131 18.39 -17.24 28.05
N ARG A 132 18.81 -18.48 28.33
CA ARG A 132 18.76 -19.58 27.33
C ARG A 132 17.34 -20.05 27.01
N ARG A 133 16.45 -20.12 28.01
CA ARG A 133 15.04 -20.51 27.81
C ARG A 133 14.24 -19.46 27.03
N CYS A 134 14.58 -18.17 27.19
CA CYS A 134 13.96 -17.10 26.43
C CYS A 134 14.29 -17.19 24.93
N CYS A 135 15.56 -17.47 24.59
CA CYS A 135 16.03 -17.53 23.18
C CYS A 135 15.41 -18.69 22.38
N GLU A 136 15.26 -19.88 22.98
CA GLU A 136 14.58 -21.03 22.33
C GLU A 136 13.05 -20.81 22.19
N ARG A 137 12.41 -20.19 23.21
CA ARG A 137 11.00 -19.76 23.12
C ARG A 137 10.79 -18.73 22.01
N LEU A 138 11.76 -17.84 21.79
CA LEU A 138 11.70 -16.77 20.79
C LEU A 138 11.77 -17.31 19.34
N TRP A 139 12.64 -18.29 19.06
CA TRP A 139 12.69 -18.89 17.70
C TRP A 139 11.36 -19.57 17.33
N LEU A 140 10.82 -20.35 18.26
CA LEU A 140 9.51 -21.00 18.10
C LEU A 140 8.37 -19.97 17.96
N SER A 141 8.48 -18.84 18.65
CA SER A 141 7.54 -17.72 18.53
C SER A 141 7.53 -17.09 17.13
N TRP A 142 8.69 -16.93 16.48
CA TRP A 142 8.75 -16.38 15.11
C TRP A 142 8.18 -17.32 14.06
N LEU A 143 8.47 -18.62 14.15
CA LEU A 143 7.84 -19.62 13.28
C LEU A 143 6.32 -19.63 13.45
N THR A 144 5.85 -19.48 14.70
CA THR A 144 4.42 -19.42 15.02
C THR A 144 3.75 -18.19 14.39
N LEU A 145 4.43 -17.04 14.37
CA LEU A 145 3.91 -15.83 13.70
C LEU A 145 3.76 -16.03 12.18
N VAL A 146 4.70 -16.74 11.55
CA VAL A 146 4.58 -17.10 10.13
C VAL A 146 3.38 -18.03 9.90
N VAL A 147 3.19 -19.03 10.76
CA VAL A 147 2.03 -19.93 10.70
C VAL A 147 0.71 -19.15 10.88
N LEU A 148 0.67 -18.17 11.78
CA LEU A 148 -0.49 -17.30 11.97
C LEU A 148 -0.81 -16.43 10.76
N GLN A 149 0.22 -15.90 10.11
CA GLN A 149 0.05 -15.12 8.90
C GLN A 149 -0.45 -15.99 7.75
N LEU A 150 0.16 -17.17 7.54
CA LEU A 150 -0.18 -18.05 6.43
C LEU A 150 -1.56 -18.69 6.57
N TRP A 151 -1.92 -19.15 7.77
CA TRP A 151 -3.11 -19.97 7.97
C TRP A 151 -4.22 -19.26 8.73
N GLY A 152 -3.88 -18.32 9.62
CA GLY A 152 -4.85 -17.54 10.38
C GLY A 152 -5.39 -16.32 9.64
N ASN A 153 -4.67 -15.85 8.60
CA ASN A 153 -4.85 -14.53 7.98
C ASN A 153 -4.88 -13.41 9.04
N ILE A 154 -4.01 -13.53 10.05
CA ILE A 154 -3.84 -12.56 11.12
C ILE A 154 -2.51 -11.85 10.92
N GLN A 155 -2.58 -10.52 10.84
CA GLN A 155 -1.39 -9.69 10.86
C GLN A 155 -1.00 -9.39 12.30
N VAL A 156 0.28 -9.50 12.64
CA VAL A 156 0.81 -9.07 13.94
C VAL A 156 1.77 -7.91 13.71
N LEU A 157 1.52 -6.81 14.41
CA LEU A 157 2.25 -5.55 14.33
C LEU A 157 3.00 -5.34 15.64
N PHE A 158 4.31 -5.19 15.55
CA PHE A 158 5.17 -4.82 16.67
C PHE A 158 5.53 -3.35 16.53
N LEU A 159 5.26 -2.59 17.58
CA LEU A 159 5.48 -1.16 17.64
C LEU A 159 6.27 -0.85 18.91
N ASP A 160 7.17 0.12 18.87
CA ASP A 160 8.02 0.42 20.01
C ASP A 160 7.33 1.38 20.99
N THR A 161 6.46 2.24 20.47
CA THR A 161 5.83 3.31 21.25
C THR A 161 4.34 3.47 21.00
N TRP A 162 3.65 4.07 21.96
CA TRP A 162 2.25 4.45 21.82
C TRP A 162 2.01 5.52 20.74
N GLN A 163 3.02 6.34 20.44
CA GLN A 163 2.96 7.29 19.34
C GLN A 163 2.91 6.58 17.99
N GLU A 164 3.75 5.57 17.78
CA GLU A 164 3.72 4.73 16.57
C GLU A 164 2.39 3.99 16.44
N PHE A 165 1.83 3.51 17.55
CA PHE A 165 0.48 2.93 17.58
C PHE A 165 -0.58 3.91 17.11
N GLY A 166 -0.58 5.14 17.64
CA GLY A 166 -1.50 6.18 17.18
C GLY A 166 -1.34 6.51 15.69
N GLN A 167 -0.10 6.63 15.21
CA GLN A 167 0.19 6.87 13.79
C GLN A 167 -0.31 5.72 12.91
N HIS A 168 -0.13 4.48 13.33
CA HIS A 168 -0.63 3.30 12.62
C HIS A 168 -2.15 3.29 12.55
N VAL A 169 -2.84 3.49 13.67
CA VAL A 169 -4.31 3.58 13.72
C VAL A 169 -4.82 4.71 12.82
N SER A 170 -4.14 5.86 12.79
CA SER A 170 -4.45 6.98 11.89
C SER A 170 -4.31 6.59 10.43
N ALA A 171 -3.20 5.93 10.05
CA ALA A 171 -2.97 5.45 8.69
C ALA A 171 -4.02 4.41 8.27
N LEU A 172 -4.33 3.45 9.15
CA LEU A 172 -5.32 2.41 8.92
C LEU A 172 -6.73 3.01 8.77
N THR A 173 -7.12 3.94 9.64
CA THR A 173 -8.40 4.67 9.55
C THR A 173 -8.54 5.40 8.22
N LYS A 174 -7.49 6.11 7.78
CA LYS A 174 -7.46 6.78 6.47
C LYS A 174 -7.53 5.79 5.30
N ALA A 175 -6.87 4.64 5.41
CA ALA A 175 -6.91 3.59 4.39
C ALA A 175 -8.30 2.97 4.26
N ILE A 176 -8.94 2.63 5.38
CA ILE A 176 -10.32 2.13 5.45
C ILE A 176 -11.26 3.17 4.81
N ALA A 177 -11.19 4.43 5.24
CA ALA A 177 -12.03 5.50 4.70
C ALA A 177 -11.92 5.62 3.16
N LYS A 178 -10.70 5.57 2.62
CA LYS A 178 -10.41 5.71 1.17
C LYS A 178 -10.66 4.44 0.36
N ARG A 179 -10.82 3.27 0.98
CA ARG A 179 -10.91 1.97 0.28
C ARG A 179 -12.01 1.91 -0.77
N PRO A 180 -13.29 2.27 -0.51
CA PRO A 180 -14.33 2.16 -1.54
C PRO A 180 -14.07 3.09 -2.73
N TYR A 181 -13.56 4.30 -2.47
CA TYR A 181 -13.14 5.21 -3.52
C TYR A 181 -12.01 4.62 -4.37
N ARG A 182 -11.00 4.01 -3.75
CA ARG A 182 -9.91 3.34 -4.47
C ARG A 182 -10.41 2.16 -5.32
N GLN A 183 -11.27 1.31 -4.75
CA GLN A 183 -11.87 0.20 -5.49
C GLN A 183 -12.68 0.68 -6.70
N GLN A 184 -13.41 1.78 -6.56
CA GLN A 184 -14.14 2.38 -7.68
C GLN A 184 -13.20 2.98 -8.75
N MET A 185 -12.08 3.58 -8.33
CA MET A 185 -11.06 4.08 -9.27
C MET A 185 -10.31 2.95 -10.00
N GLU A 186 -10.07 1.82 -9.34
CA GLU A 186 -9.44 0.63 -9.95
C GLU A 186 -10.31 0.01 -11.05
N LEU A 187 -11.63 0.18 -11.00
CA LEU A 187 -12.55 -0.27 -12.04
C LEU A 187 -12.59 0.65 -13.28
N GLN A 188 -11.93 1.81 -13.24
CA GLN A 188 -11.85 2.70 -14.41
C GLN A 188 -10.83 2.18 -15.42
N GLU A 189 -11.10 2.36 -16.71
CA GLU A 189 -10.30 1.80 -17.82
C GLU A 189 -8.85 2.30 -17.88
N LEU A 190 -8.52 3.41 -17.18
CA LEU A 190 -7.18 4.02 -17.17
C LEU A 190 -6.74 4.39 -15.75
N PRO A 191 -6.46 3.42 -14.86
CA PRO A 191 -6.13 3.67 -13.46
C PRO A 191 -4.84 4.49 -13.29
N PHE A 192 -3.94 4.43 -14.27
CA PHE A 192 -2.71 5.22 -14.33
C PHE A 192 -2.96 6.75 -14.38
N CYS A 193 -4.03 7.19 -15.04
CA CYS A 193 -4.33 8.61 -15.21
C CYS A 193 -4.84 9.26 -13.91
N ALA A 194 -5.35 8.48 -12.97
CA ALA A 194 -6.02 8.97 -11.77
C ALA A 194 -5.18 8.87 -10.48
N ALA A 195 -4.05 8.14 -10.49
CA ALA A 195 -3.28 7.85 -9.28
C ALA A 195 -1.75 7.90 -9.46
N GLY A 196 -1.07 8.41 -8.43
CA GLY A 196 0.40 8.36 -8.32
C GLY A 196 1.12 9.61 -8.85
N ALA A 197 2.46 9.55 -8.86
CA ALA A 197 3.31 10.65 -9.34
C ALA A 197 3.04 11.05 -10.81
N TRP A 198 2.46 10.13 -11.57
CA TRP A 198 2.09 10.30 -12.97
C TRP A 198 0.78 11.06 -13.19
N ALA A 199 -0.09 11.14 -12.19
CA ALA A 199 -1.32 11.93 -12.24
C ALA A 199 -1.07 13.45 -12.08
N SER A 200 0.16 13.86 -11.72
CA SER A 200 0.49 15.27 -11.59
C SER A 200 0.72 15.90 -12.96
N GLY A 201 -0.25 16.71 -13.40
CA GLY A 201 -0.12 17.54 -14.60
C GLY A 201 1.03 18.56 -14.53
N VAL A 202 1.32 19.17 -15.68
CA VAL A 202 2.17 20.38 -15.76
C VAL A 202 1.24 21.59 -15.85
N ARG A 203 1.49 22.62 -15.05
CA ARG A 203 0.78 23.89 -15.18
C ARG A 203 1.21 24.59 -16.47
N VAL A 204 0.24 24.95 -17.30
CA VAL A 204 0.45 25.69 -18.55
C VAL A 204 -0.21 27.06 -18.43
N GLU A 205 0.57 28.11 -18.67
CA GLU A 205 0.08 29.49 -18.66
C GLU A 205 -0.61 29.86 -19.99
N LYS A 206 -1.38 30.96 -19.99
CA LYS A 206 -2.16 31.40 -21.17
C LYS A 206 -1.32 31.66 -22.42
N ASP A 207 -0.04 31.97 -22.25
CA ASP A 207 0.91 32.23 -23.34
C ASP A 207 1.68 30.98 -23.77
N GLY A 208 1.30 29.80 -23.28
CA GLY A 208 1.89 28.52 -23.68
C GLY A 208 3.17 28.18 -22.92
N ARG A 209 3.62 29.00 -21.96
CA ARG A 209 4.71 28.59 -21.05
C ARG A 209 4.28 27.32 -20.31
N GLY A 210 5.12 26.29 -20.39
CA GLY A 210 4.85 24.96 -19.83
C GLY A 210 4.54 23.89 -20.88
N LEU A 211 4.14 24.25 -22.12
CA LEU A 211 3.85 23.27 -23.18
C LEU A 211 5.07 22.41 -23.55
N TRP A 212 6.27 22.98 -23.52
CA TRP A 212 7.50 22.22 -23.67
C TRP A 212 7.64 21.10 -22.64
N GLU A 213 7.38 21.43 -21.39
CA GLU A 213 7.52 20.51 -20.28
C GLU A 213 6.42 19.43 -20.34
N VAL A 214 5.21 19.79 -20.80
CA VAL A 214 4.15 18.83 -21.14
C VAL A 214 4.65 17.85 -22.20
N TRP A 215 5.20 18.35 -23.31
CA TRP A 215 5.67 17.50 -24.41
C TRP A 215 6.78 16.54 -23.96
N LYS A 216 7.76 17.05 -23.20
CA LYS A 216 8.80 16.23 -22.60
C LYS A 216 8.22 15.14 -21.68
N ARG A 217 7.25 15.49 -20.81
CA ARG A 217 6.59 14.51 -19.94
C ARG A 217 5.76 13.50 -20.71
N GLN A 218 5.13 13.88 -21.83
CA GLN A 218 4.42 12.97 -22.72
C GLN A 218 5.36 11.90 -23.30
N ILE A 219 6.55 12.30 -23.78
CA ILE A 219 7.58 11.35 -24.23
C ILE A 219 8.06 10.46 -23.08
N GLN A 220 8.13 10.98 -21.85
CA GLN A 220 8.53 10.20 -20.68
C GLN A 220 7.49 9.13 -20.27
N GLN A 221 6.23 9.21 -20.73
CA GLN A 221 5.21 8.20 -20.43
C GLN A 221 5.48 6.85 -21.11
N PHE A 222 6.30 6.84 -22.17
CA PHE A 222 6.66 5.60 -22.84
C PHE A 222 7.50 4.73 -21.89
N ASN A 223 7.22 3.42 -21.91
CA ASN A 223 7.96 2.46 -21.09
C ASN A 223 9.47 2.56 -21.38
N ARG A 224 10.27 2.49 -20.31
CA ARG A 224 11.74 2.51 -20.37
C ARG A 224 12.35 3.81 -20.93
N VAL A 225 11.63 4.94 -20.80
CA VAL A 225 12.14 6.26 -21.16
C VAL A 225 12.61 7.01 -19.92
N SER A 226 13.88 7.38 -19.90
CA SER A 226 14.46 8.22 -18.85
C SER A 226 14.15 9.71 -19.09
N PRO A 227 14.17 10.56 -18.04
CA PRO A 227 14.04 12.02 -18.21
C PRO A 227 15.02 12.60 -19.24
N ALA A 228 16.28 12.16 -19.21
CA ALA A 228 17.31 12.60 -20.14
C ALA A 228 17.02 12.19 -21.60
N THR A 229 16.49 10.97 -21.80
CA THR A 229 16.07 10.50 -23.13
C THR A 229 14.90 11.32 -23.65
N ALA A 230 13.88 11.55 -22.83
CA ALA A 230 12.73 12.36 -23.19
C ALA A 230 13.14 13.80 -23.55
N GLU A 231 14.06 14.39 -22.78
CA GLU A 231 14.60 15.71 -23.06
C GLU A 231 15.39 15.77 -24.37
N ALA A 232 16.20 14.74 -24.67
CA ALA A 232 16.95 14.68 -25.93
C ALA A 232 16.02 14.62 -27.16
N ILE A 233 14.96 13.81 -27.07
CA ILE A 233 13.94 13.71 -28.14
C ILE A 233 13.17 15.02 -28.26
N ALA A 234 12.70 15.59 -27.13
CA ALA A 234 12.01 16.87 -27.14
C ALA A 234 12.88 17.97 -27.76
N LYS A 235 14.18 18.05 -27.39
CA LYS A 235 15.15 18.99 -27.98
C LYS A 235 15.29 18.83 -29.49
N ALA A 236 15.34 17.59 -29.99
CA ALA A 236 15.43 17.32 -31.42
C ALA A 236 14.13 17.68 -32.15
N TYR A 237 12.98 17.42 -31.53
CA TYR A 237 11.65 17.71 -32.08
C TYR A 237 10.80 18.52 -31.11
N PRO A 238 10.88 19.87 -31.20
CA PRO A 238 10.34 20.74 -30.18
C PRO A 238 8.83 20.73 -29.93
N SER A 239 8.07 20.07 -30.79
CA SER A 239 6.63 19.92 -30.64
C SER A 239 6.16 18.61 -31.29
N PRO A 240 4.99 18.08 -30.87
CA PRO A 240 4.38 16.93 -31.52
C PRO A 240 4.20 17.13 -33.02
N ALA A 241 3.81 18.34 -33.44
CA ALA A 241 3.59 18.68 -34.85
C ALA A 241 4.87 18.57 -35.68
N LEU A 242 6.03 19.01 -35.15
CA LEU A 242 7.30 18.87 -35.84
C LEU A 242 7.74 17.40 -35.97
N LEU A 243 7.49 16.59 -34.95
CA LEU A 243 7.77 15.15 -35.01
C LEU A 243 6.90 14.45 -36.05
N VAL A 244 5.60 14.73 -36.08
CA VAL A 244 4.67 14.17 -37.07
C VAL A 244 5.06 14.60 -38.49
N LYS A 245 5.43 15.88 -38.68
CA LYS A 245 5.91 16.37 -39.98
C LYS A 245 7.16 15.63 -40.45
N ALA A 246 8.12 15.39 -39.56
CA ALA A 246 9.32 14.64 -39.89
C ALA A 246 9.00 13.21 -40.32
N TYR A 247 8.03 12.53 -39.69
CA TYR A 247 7.57 11.22 -40.15
C TYR A 247 6.89 11.26 -41.52
N GLN A 248 6.18 12.34 -41.86
CA GLN A 248 5.55 12.52 -43.17
C GLN A 248 6.57 12.76 -44.29
N GLU A 249 7.71 13.35 -43.96
CA GLU A 249 8.81 13.62 -44.90
C GLU A 249 9.69 12.38 -45.17
N CYS A 250 9.62 11.33 -44.32
CA CYS A 250 10.29 10.05 -44.57
C CYS A 250 9.68 9.30 -45.76
N SER A 251 10.55 8.69 -46.58
CA SER A 251 10.14 8.00 -47.81
C SER A 251 9.77 6.53 -47.57
N THR A 252 10.36 5.90 -46.56
CA THR A 252 10.14 4.47 -46.24
C THR A 252 9.66 4.26 -44.81
N GLU A 253 8.98 3.13 -44.56
CA GLU A 253 8.56 2.76 -43.21
C GLU A 253 9.76 2.48 -42.29
N ASP A 254 10.87 1.94 -42.82
CA ASP A 254 12.08 1.70 -42.03
C ASP A 254 12.75 3.02 -41.59
N GLU A 255 12.77 4.04 -42.46
CA GLU A 255 13.22 5.39 -42.08
C GLU A 255 12.37 5.97 -40.95
N LYS A 256 11.04 5.85 -41.03
CA LYS A 256 10.14 6.31 -39.96
C LYS A 256 10.42 5.58 -38.65
N ARG A 257 10.57 4.26 -38.70
CA ARG A 257 10.87 3.45 -37.51
C ARG A 257 12.20 3.81 -36.87
N LEU A 258 13.20 4.22 -37.65
CA LEU A 258 14.54 4.53 -37.17
C LEU A 258 14.82 6.03 -36.96
N LEU A 259 13.87 6.92 -37.29
CA LEU A 259 14.04 8.38 -37.27
C LEU A 259 14.67 8.94 -35.98
N LEU A 260 14.28 8.39 -34.83
CA LEU A 260 14.74 8.86 -33.52
C LEU A 260 15.93 8.04 -32.99
N SER A 261 16.27 6.93 -33.62
CA SER A 261 17.17 5.91 -33.06
C SER A 261 18.58 6.44 -32.77
N ASP A 262 19.07 7.37 -33.59
CA ASP A 262 20.42 7.93 -33.50
C ASP A 262 20.55 9.21 -32.65
N ILE A 263 19.45 9.68 -32.07
CA ILE A 263 19.47 10.84 -31.16
C ILE A 263 20.35 10.51 -29.96
N ARG A 264 21.34 11.36 -29.71
CA ARG A 264 22.28 11.21 -28.60
C ARG A 264 21.68 11.71 -27.29
N VAL A 265 21.79 10.89 -26.27
CA VAL A 265 21.40 11.15 -24.88
C VAL A 265 22.68 11.33 -24.07
N ARG A 266 22.93 12.56 -23.63
CA ARG A 266 24.08 12.86 -22.77
C ARG A 266 23.92 12.21 -21.41
N SER A 267 24.97 11.58 -20.92
CA SER A 267 25.00 11.03 -19.56
C SER A 267 25.24 12.15 -18.55
N GLU A 268 24.32 12.33 -17.60
CA GLU A 268 24.49 13.29 -16.48
C GLU A 268 25.59 12.84 -15.50
N THR A 269 25.93 11.54 -15.49
CA THR A 269 26.89 10.92 -14.57
C THR A 269 28.27 10.67 -15.19
N GLY A 270 28.57 11.31 -16.32
CA GLY A 270 29.89 11.21 -16.98
C GLY A 270 30.16 9.86 -17.66
N GLY A 271 29.13 9.03 -17.85
CA GLY A 271 29.21 7.80 -18.65
C GLY A 271 29.22 8.08 -20.16
N PRO A 272 29.43 7.06 -21.00
CA PRO A 272 29.38 7.23 -22.45
C PRO A 272 27.99 7.69 -22.92
N ASP A 273 27.97 8.60 -23.90
CA ASP A 273 26.74 9.03 -24.56
C ASP A 273 25.96 7.82 -25.07
N ARG A 274 24.69 7.75 -24.71
CA ARG A 274 23.78 6.71 -25.18
C ARG A 274 22.99 7.20 -26.37
N ARG A 275 22.41 6.28 -27.14
CA ARG A 275 21.43 6.60 -28.18
C ARG A 275 20.04 6.19 -27.71
N VAL A 276 19.01 6.82 -28.28
CA VAL A 276 17.60 6.44 -28.06
C VAL A 276 17.36 4.98 -28.43
N GLY A 277 17.95 4.52 -29.54
CA GLY A 277 17.87 3.15 -30.00
C GLY A 277 16.63 2.86 -30.87
N PRO A 278 16.67 1.77 -31.67
CA PRO A 278 15.65 1.48 -32.68
C PRO A 278 14.30 1.08 -32.07
N ASP A 279 14.30 0.40 -30.92
CA ASP A 279 13.05 -0.03 -30.26
C ASP A 279 12.19 1.17 -29.83
N LEU A 280 12.79 2.11 -29.09
CA LEU A 280 12.07 3.29 -28.62
C LEU A 280 11.63 4.19 -29.80
N SER A 281 12.47 4.33 -30.82
CA SER A 281 12.12 5.06 -32.05
C SER A 281 10.88 4.46 -32.73
N ARG A 282 10.83 3.12 -32.86
CA ARG A 282 9.69 2.39 -33.40
C ARG A 282 8.42 2.62 -32.57
N ARG A 283 8.52 2.54 -31.24
CA ARG A 283 7.36 2.70 -30.34
C ARG A 283 6.75 4.11 -30.43
N ILE A 284 7.59 5.14 -30.46
CA ILE A 284 7.13 6.52 -30.62
C ILE A 284 6.50 6.71 -32.01
N HIS A 285 7.11 6.17 -33.06
CA HIS A 285 6.53 6.24 -34.41
C HIS A 285 5.13 5.60 -34.46
N LEU A 286 4.99 4.38 -33.96
CA LEU A 286 3.71 3.66 -33.91
C LEU A 286 2.66 4.46 -33.15
N PHE A 287 3.01 5.01 -31.97
CA PHE A 287 2.08 5.82 -31.18
C PHE A 287 1.64 7.11 -31.88
N MET A 288 2.57 7.80 -32.57
CA MET A 288 2.29 9.10 -33.18
C MET A 288 1.49 9.00 -34.49
N VAL A 289 1.46 7.83 -35.14
CA VAL A 289 0.88 7.65 -36.48
C VAL A 289 -0.28 6.65 -36.51
N SER A 290 -0.33 5.68 -35.59
CA SER A 290 -1.41 4.68 -35.54
C SER A 290 -2.76 5.33 -35.25
N THR A 291 -3.81 4.79 -35.88
CA THR A 291 -5.22 5.10 -35.57
C THR A 291 -5.87 4.02 -34.69
N ASP A 292 -5.15 2.92 -34.43
CA ASP A 292 -5.61 1.82 -33.60
C ASP A 292 -5.28 2.11 -32.11
N PRO A 293 -6.29 2.34 -31.25
CA PRO A 293 -6.09 2.60 -29.82
C PRO A 293 -5.61 1.37 -29.04
N ASP A 294 -5.82 0.16 -29.57
CA ASP A 294 -5.47 -1.11 -28.90
C ASP A 294 -4.08 -1.62 -29.32
N LEU A 295 -3.35 -0.85 -30.15
CA LEU A 295 -2.04 -1.22 -30.64
C LEU A 295 -1.02 -1.30 -29.49
N VAL A 296 -0.52 -2.52 -29.27
CA VAL A 296 0.54 -2.76 -28.29
C VAL A 296 1.88 -2.29 -28.84
N LEU A 297 2.51 -1.35 -28.12
CA LEU A 297 3.77 -0.72 -28.54
C LEU A 297 5.00 -1.59 -28.23
N ASP A 298 5.02 -2.24 -27.07
CA ASP A 298 6.15 -3.07 -26.64
C ASP A 298 6.06 -4.45 -27.30
N LEU A 299 7.17 -4.94 -27.88
CA LEU A 299 7.26 -6.36 -28.25
C LEU A 299 7.39 -7.20 -26.99
N SER A 300 6.64 -8.29 -26.91
CA SER A 300 6.83 -9.36 -25.92
C SER A 300 8.22 -9.97 -25.99
#